data_AF-A0A2R5F6I5-F1
#
_entry.id   AF-A0A2R5F6I5-F1
#
_cell.length_a   1.000
_cell.length_b   1.000
_cell.length_c   1.000
_cell.angle_alpha   90.00
_cell.angle_beta   90.00
_cell.angle_gamma   90.00
#
_symmetry.space_group_name_H-M   'P 1'
#
loop_
_entity.id
_entity.type
_entity.pdbx_description
1 polymer ?
#
loop_
_entity_poly.entity_id
_entity_poly.type
_entity_poly.pdbx_seq_one_letter_code
_entity_poly.pdbx_strand_id
1 'polypeptide(L)' 'MVNFTVHNHQLCVGRIEVLGIASSSLLQVGDTRRMALYSMFDTPPESVIVGSMAPLPEPEGAEAAVGETTVTDFL' A
#
# COMPACT_ATOMS: atom_id res chain seq x y z
N MET A 1 29.61 -43.29 -1.26
CA MET A 1 28.36 -42.68 -1.75
C MET A 1 28.12 -41.42 -0.93
N VAL A 2 28.10 -40.25 -1.57
CA VAL A 2 27.96 -38.98 -0.86
C VAL A 2 26.49 -38.58 -0.88
N ASN A 3 25.92 -38.36 0.31
CA ASN A 3 24.58 -37.81 0.46
C ASN A 3 24.70 -36.29 0.42
N PHE A 4 24.07 -35.65 -0.56
CA PHE A 4 24.15 -34.20 -0.76
C PHE A 4 22.84 -33.57 -0.29
N THR A 5 22.88 -32.88 0.85
CA THR A 5 21.72 -32.18 1.38
C THR A 5 21.78 -30.72 0.96
N VAL A 6 20.92 -30.33 0.01
CA VAL A 6 20.80 -28.94 -0.43
C VAL A 6 19.78 -28.23 0.45
N HIS A 7 20.25 -27.30 1.27
CA HIS A 7 19.38 -26.36 1.97
C HIS A 7 19.33 -25.06 1.17
N ASN A 8 18.22 -24.83 0.46
CA ASN A 8 18.02 -23.59 -0.28
C ASN A 8 17.60 -22.48 0.70
N HIS A 9 18.59 -21.73 1.20
CA HIS A 9 18.38 -20.60 2.12
C HIS A 9 17.99 -19.29 1.41
N GLN A 10 17.78 -19.31 0.09
CA GLN A 10 17.61 -18.09 -0.67
C GLN A 10 16.14 -17.70 -0.82
N LEU A 11 15.80 -16.57 -0.21
CA LEU A 11 14.60 -15.82 -0.54
C LEU A 11 14.82 -15.12 -1.89
N CYS A 12 14.48 -15.79 -2.98
CA CYS A 12 14.62 -15.26 -4.34
C CYS A 12 13.40 -14.39 -4.71
N VAL A 13 13.49 -13.09 -4.44
CA VAL A 13 12.46 -12.13 -4.85
C VAL A 13 12.78 -11.64 -6.27
N GLY A 14 11.97 -12.05 -7.25
CA GLY A 14 12.17 -11.68 -8.65
C GLY A 14 11.82 -10.21 -8.93
N ARG A 15 10.52 -9.88 -8.90
CA ARG A 15 10.04 -8.50 -9.12
C ARG A 15 8.86 -8.24 -8.21
N ILE A 16 8.88 -7.12 -7.51
CA ILE A 16 7.74 -6.60 -6.75
C ILE A 16 7.42 -5.23 -7.32
N GLU A 17 6.20 -5.06 -7.82
CA GLU A 17 5.68 -3.77 -8.27
C GLU A 17 4.57 -3.32 -7.33
N VAL A 18 4.69 -2.10 -6.84
CA VAL A 18 3.76 -1.51 -5.89
C VAL A 18 3.33 -0.15 -6.43
N LEU A 19 2.03 -0.04 -6.77
CA LEU A 19 1.42 1.19 -7.28
C LEU A 19 1.22 2.24 -6.18
N GLY A 20 0.98 1.80 -4.94
CA GLY A 20 0.81 2.67 -3.78
C GLY A 20 0.73 1.85 -2.48
N ILE A 21 1.06 2.50 -1.37
CA ILE A 21 1.03 1.95 -0.01
C ILE A 21 0.12 2.87 0.82
N ALA A 22 -0.83 2.31 1.58
CA ALA A 22 -1.78 3.06 2.39
C ALA A 22 -1.14 3.65 3.66
N SER A 23 -1.82 4.57 4.35
CA SER A 23 -1.40 5.01 5.69
C SER A 23 -1.44 3.83 6.66
N SER A 24 -0.36 3.64 7.43
CA SER A 24 -0.16 2.49 8.34
C SER A 24 -0.07 1.12 7.65
N SER A 25 0.78 0.96 6.63
CA SER A 25 1.00 -0.36 6.00
C SER A 25 2.48 -0.73 5.85
N LEU A 26 2.74 -2.04 5.73
CA LEU A 26 4.07 -2.65 5.68
C LEU A 26 4.09 -3.72 4.59
N LEU A 27 5.01 -3.59 3.64
CA LEU A 27 5.37 -4.67 2.73
C LEU A 27 6.67 -5.31 3.23
N GLN A 28 6.60 -6.58 3.60
CA GLN A 28 7.78 -7.33 4.06
C GLN A 28 8.00 -8.59 3.24
N VAL A 29 9.28 -8.89 2.99
CA VAL A 29 9.73 -10.15 2.41
C VAL A 29 10.74 -10.81 3.35
N GLY A 30 10.54 -12.10 3.64
CA GLY A 30 11.37 -12.88 4.56
C GLY A 30 10.71 -13.06 5.92
N ASP A 31 11.43 -13.65 6.86
CA ASP A 31 10.86 -14.07 8.15
C ASP A 31 10.83 -12.93 9.16
N THR A 32 9.72 -12.83 9.89
CA THR A 32 9.61 -11.96 11.06
C THR A 32 8.98 -12.66 12.24
N ARG A 33 9.58 -12.46 13.41
CA ARG A 33 9.12 -13.09 14.66
C ARG A 33 7.91 -12.38 15.27
N ARG A 34 7.83 -11.06 15.18
CA ARG A 34 6.69 -10.23 15.64
C ARG A 34 6.61 -8.94 14.84
N MET A 35 5.40 -8.52 14.53
CA MET A 35 5.08 -7.19 14.01
C MET A 35 4.02 -6.55 14.90
N ALA A 36 4.15 -5.25 15.14
CA ALA A 36 3.12 -4.46 15.80
C ALA A 36 2.98 -3.14 15.06
N LEU A 37 1.81 -2.91 14.50
CA LEU A 37 1.41 -1.61 13.97
C LEU A 37 0.66 -0.90 15.09
N TYR A 38 1.14 0.26 15.50
CA TYR A 38 0.50 1.08 16.51
C TYR A 38 0.05 2.39 15.88
N SER A 39 -1.21 2.74 16.11
CA SER A 39 -1.74 4.05 15.80
C SER A 39 -2.26 4.62 17.11
N MET A 40 -1.62 5.69 17.58
CA MET A 40 -2.08 6.44 18.74
C MET A 40 -2.72 7.72 18.23
N PHE A 41 -3.94 7.95 18.67
CA PHE A 41 -4.63 9.19 18.37
C PHE A 41 -4.77 9.95 19.67
N ASP A 42 -3.91 10.95 19.85
CA ASP A 42 -3.80 11.73 21.09
C ASP A 42 -4.64 13.00 21.02
N THR A 43 -5.88 12.90 20.55
CA THR A 43 -6.76 14.05 20.47
C THR A 43 -8.06 13.79 21.23
N PRO A 44 -8.47 14.70 22.13
CA PRO A 44 -9.66 14.53 22.97
C PRO A 44 -10.95 14.35 22.14
N PRO A 45 -12.00 13.72 22.69
CA PRO A 45 -13.20 13.29 21.96
C PRO A 45 -13.99 14.43 21.28
N GLU A 46 -13.70 15.69 21.61
CA GLU A 46 -14.29 16.88 20.99
C GLU A 46 -13.58 17.32 19.70
N SER A 47 -12.35 16.86 19.41
CA SER A 47 -11.66 17.15 18.16
C SER A 47 -12.01 16.09 17.10
N VAL A 48 -13.18 16.23 16.50
CA VAL A 48 -13.54 15.49 15.29
C VAL A 48 -12.50 15.79 14.20
N ILE A 49 -11.67 14.81 13.86
CA ILE A 49 -10.64 14.95 12.79
C ILE A 49 -11.17 14.54 11.42
N VAL A 50 -12.31 13.85 11.37
CA VAL A 50 -13.04 13.61 10.14
C VAL A 50 -14.19 14.62 10.08
N GLY A 51 -13.86 15.85 9.67
CA GLY A 51 -14.85 16.62 8.92
C GLY A 51 -15.24 15.78 7.71
N SER A 52 -16.53 15.79 7.31
CA SER A 52 -16.96 15.22 6.04
C SER A 52 -15.95 15.63 4.98
N MET A 53 -15.18 14.68 4.44
CA MET A 53 -14.17 14.97 3.44
C MET A 53 -14.94 15.61 2.28
N ALA A 54 -14.82 16.92 2.10
CA ALA A 54 -15.37 17.56 0.92
C ALA A 54 -14.72 16.84 -0.26
N PRO A 55 -15.47 16.52 -1.33
CA PRO A 55 -14.89 15.92 -2.51
C PRO A 55 -13.63 16.70 -2.89
N LEU A 56 -12.50 15.99 -2.99
CA LEU A 56 -11.26 16.62 -3.40
C LEU A 56 -11.52 17.25 -4.77
N PRO A 57 -11.12 18.52 -5.00
CA PRO A 57 -11.19 19.09 -6.34
C PRO A 57 -10.35 18.22 -7.28
N GLU A 58 -10.76 18.14 -8.54
CA GLU A 58 -10.01 17.42 -9.55
C GLU A 58 -8.55 17.92 -9.58
N PRO A 59 -7.56 17.02 -9.58
CA PRO A 59 -6.16 17.41 -9.62
C PRO A 59 -5.87 18.21 -10.90
N GLU A 60 -4.94 19.17 -10.82
CA GLU A 60 -4.52 19.95 -11.98
C GLU A 60 -3.99 19.00 -13.07
N GLY A 61 -4.69 18.93 -14.21
CA GLY A 61 -4.38 18.01 -15.30
C GLY A 61 -5.10 16.64 -15.23
N ALA A 62 -6.24 16.53 -14.54
CA ALA A 62 -7.09 15.33 -14.56
C ALA A 62 -7.42 14.87 -16.00
N GLU A 63 -7.67 15.80 -16.93
CA GLU A 63 -7.86 15.49 -18.36
C GLU A 63 -6.63 14.84 -19.05
N ALA A 64 -5.44 15.00 -18.48
CA ALA A 64 -4.19 14.45 -19.01
C ALA A 64 -3.73 13.19 -18.25
N ALA A 65 -4.50 12.72 -17.26
CA ALA A 65 -4.20 11.51 -16.52
C ALA A 65 -4.40 10.28 -17.43
N VAL A 66 -3.29 9.79 -17.99
CA VAL A 66 -3.30 8.62 -18.87
C VAL A 66 -3.61 7.36 -18.06
N GLY A 67 -4.82 6.82 -18.21
CA GLY A 67 -5.19 5.51 -17.67
C GLY A 67 -6.58 5.40 -17.05
N GLU A 68 -7.30 6.49 -16.86
CA GLU A 68 -8.68 6.46 -16.38
C GLU A 68 -9.63 6.58 -17.58
N THR A 69 -10.35 5.50 -17.91
CA THR A 69 -11.38 5.53 -18.94
C THR A 69 -12.56 6.34 -18.40
N THR A 70 -12.76 7.54 -18.92
CA THR A 70 -13.94 8.34 -18.59
C THR A 70 -15.18 7.53 -18.99
N VAL A 71 -16.16 7.41 -18.08
CA VAL A 71 -17.38 6.60 -18.27
C VAL A 71 -18.17 6.98 -19.54
N THR A 72 -17.86 8.12 -20.16
CA THR A 72 -18.36 8.55 -21.47
C THR A 72 -17.84 7.74 -22.67
N ASP A 73 -16.79 6.94 -22.52
CA ASP A 73 -16.22 6.13 -23.63
C ASP A 73 -17.06 4.87 -23.95
N PHE A 74 -18.17 4.65 -23.24
CA PHE A 74 -19.09 3.52 -23.43
C PHE A 74 -20.50 3.93 -23.92
N LEU A 75 -20.71 5.17 -24.35
CA LEU A 75 -21.92 5.65 -25.03
C LEU A 75 -21.57 6.30 -26.38
#